data_AF-A0A7M4ETV0-F1
#
_entry.id   AF-A0A7M4ETV0-F1
#
_cell.length_a   1.000
_cell.length_b   1.000
_cell.length_c   1.000
_cell.angle_alpha   90.00
_cell.angle_beta   90.00
_cell.angle_gamma   90.00
#
_symmetry.space_group_name_H-M   'P 1'
#
loop_
_entity.id
_entity.type
_entity.pdbx_description
1 polymer ?
#
loop_
_entity_poly.entity_id
_entity_poly.type
_entity_poly.pdbx_seq_one_letter_code
_entity_poly.pdbx_strand_id
1 'polypeptide(L)'
;MTAGSVLVPQIIPLQLPLAGKAKHEIDTNTLLEIKSDTPDVTIYYTLDGSKPELFKKSCYGEHNTFKYKEPITLPDGKIMVRAMAVTKDCRESAIVTKMFLVEYKPPNILFSDEDNDENFLKDLFKQASYSNSKSLFRPEKSTEEMCRAWKMRLRRKTRT
;
A
#
# COMPACT_ATOMS: atom_id res chain seq x y z
N MET A 1 -16.22 -16.28 -34.27
CA MET A 1 -16.78 -16.24 -32.90
C MET A 1 -15.62 -16.29 -31.92
N THR A 2 -15.44 -15.25 -31.10
CA THR A 2 -14.50 -15.30 -29.96
C THR A 2 -15.31 -15.22 -28.69
N ALA A 3 -15.88 -16.35 -28.27
CA ALA A 3 -16.61 -16.47 -27.03
C ALA A 3 -15.60 -16.83 -25.91
N GLY A 4 -15.32 -15.90 -24.99
CA GLY A 4 -14.67 -16.26 -23.72
C GLY A 4 -13.42 -15.49 -23.29
N SER A 5 -13.14 -14.29 -23.80
CA SER A 5 -12.02 -13.47 -23.33
C SER A 5 -12.39 -12.68 -22.09
N VAL A 6 -11.80 -13.03 -20.94
CA VAL A 6 -11.90 -12.23 -19.70
C VAL A 6 -11.21 -10.89 -19.93
N LEU A 7 -11.90 -9.79 -19.64
CA LEU A 7 -11.34 -8.45 -19.85
C LEU A 7 -10.25 -8.14 -18.82
N VAL A 8 -9.23 -7.43 -19.30
CA VAL A 8 -8.10 -6.99 -18.48
C VAL A 8 -8.60 -6.00 -17.42
N PRO A 9 -8.20 -6.15 -16.15
CA PRO A 9 -8.59 -5.20 -15.12
C PRO A 9 -7.95 -3.82 -15.34
N GLN A 10 -8.58 -2.79 -14.78
CA GLN A 10 -8.16 -1.40 -14.82
C GLN A 10 -7.69 -0.98 -13.43
N ILE A 11 -6.52 -0.35 -13.33
CA ILE A 11 -5.98 0.20 -12.08
C ILE A 11 -6.17 1.72 -12.10
N ILE A 12 -7.00 2.23 -11.20
CA ILE A 12 -7.50 3.60 -11.21
C ILE A 12 -7.22 4.25 -9.84
N PRO A 13 -6.43 5.33 -9.77
CA PRO A 13 -6.33 6.12 -8.54
C PRO A 13 -7.62 6.89 -8.29
N LEU A 14 -8.10 6.86 -7.05
CA LEU A 14 -9.28 7.60 -6.56
C LEU A 14 -8.97 9.07 -6.26
N GLN A 15 -8.05 9.65 -7.03
CA GLN A 15 -7.74 11.06 -6.99
C GLN A 15 -8.32 11.71 -8.24
N LEU A 16 -9.04 12.82 -8.07
CA LEU A 16 -9.42 13.64 -9.21
C LEU A 16 -8.13 14.05 -9.94
N PRO A 17 -8.06 13.92 -11.28
CA PRO A 17 -6.87 14.29 -12.03
C PRO A 17 -6.55 15.76 -11.76
N LEU A 18 -5.56 16.01 -10.92
CA LEU A 18 -5.16 17.35 -10.54
C LEU A 18 -4.41 17.96 -11.73
N ALA A 19 -4.94 19.07 -12.26
CA ALA A 19 -4.33 19.74 -13.39
C ALA A 19 -2.88 20.13 -13.05
N GLY A 20 -1.92 19.55 -13.78
CA GLY A 20 -0.48 19.83 -13.61
C GLY A 20 0.35 18.71 -12.98
N LYS A 21 -0.26 17.59 -12.54
CA LYS A 21 0.46 16.40 -12.07
C LYS A 21 0.36 15.25 -13.06
N ALA A 22 1.39 14.41 -13.13
CA ALA A 22 1.37 13.28 -14.04
C ALA A 22 0.37 12.22 -13.56
N LYS A 23 -0.34 11.54 -14.48
CA LYS A 23 -1.34 10.50 -14.13
C LYS A 23 -0.79 9.30 -13.35
N HIS A 24 0.53 9.19 -13.21
CA HIS A 24 1.23 8.13 -12.49
C HIS A 24 1.81 8.62 -11.16
N GLU A 25 1.70 9.91 -10.84
CA GLU A 25 2.08 10.49 -9.55
C GLU A 25 0.87 10.45 -8.63
N ILE A 26 1.03 9.79 -7.48
CA ILE A 26 -0.02 9.69 -6.45
C ILE A 26 0.62 9.91 -5.07
N ASP A 27 -0.21 10.10 -4.06
CA ASP A 27 0.24 10.20 -2.67
C ASP A 27 0.04 8.89 -1.91
N THR A 28 0.74 8.68 -0.79
CA THR A 28 0.53 7.55 0.14
C THR A 28 -0.89 7.44 0.68
N ASN A 29 -1.65 8.53 0.71
CA ASN A 29 -3.06 8.56 1.12
C ASN A 29 -4.04 8.29 -0.03
N THR A 30 -3.54 8.15 -1.26
CA THR A 30 -4.38 7.90 -2.43
C THR A 30 -4.81 6.45 -2.46
N LEU A 31 -6.13 6.23 -2.48
CA LEU A 31 -6.70 4.90 -2.67
C LEU A 31 -6.61 4.51 -4.15
N LEU A 32 -6.10 3.32 -4.42
CA LEU A 32 -6.12 2.68 -5.73
C LEU A 32 -7.27 1.69 -5.80
N GLU A 33 -8.15 1.92 -6.76
CA GLU A 33 -9.24 1.02 -7.09
C GLU A 33 -8.86 0.15 -8.29
N ILE A 34 -9.10 -1.15 -8.19
CA ILE A 34 -8.90 -2.09 -9.30
C ILE A 34 -10.26 -2.61 -9.76
N LYS A 35 -10.66 -2.27 -10.98
CA LYS A 35 -11.94 -2.67 -11.58
C LYS A 35 -11.76 -3.68 -12.69
N SER A 36 -12.77 -4.50 -12.94
CA SER A 36 -12.87 -5.30 -14.15
C SER A 36 -14.28 -5.16 -14.71
N ASP A 37 -14.38 -5.01 -16.03
CA ASP A 37 -15.65 -4.95 -16.74
C ASP A 37 -16.28 -6.34 -16.89
N THR A 38 -15.55 -7.40 -16.55
CA THR A 38 -16.09 -8.77 -16.55
C THR A 38 -16.83 -9.05 -15.25
N PRO A 39 -18.09 -9.53 -15.27
CA PRO A 39 -18.81 -9.90 -14.06
C PRO A 39 -18.21 -11.16 -13.41
N ASP A 40 -18.49 -11.35 -12.11
CA ASP A 40 -18.14 -12.57 -11.37
C ASP A 40 -16.65 -12.97 -11.38
N VAL A 41 -15.75 -11.98 -11.45
CA VAL A 41 -14.30 -12.20 -11.40
C VAL A 41 -13.71 -11.90 -10.02
N THR A 42 -12.68 -12.66 -9.67
CA THR A 42 -11.76 -12.33 -8.59
C THR A 42 -10.49 -11.73 -9.18
N ILE A 43 -10.07 -10.59 -8.64
CA ILE A 43 -8.86 -9.89 -9.11
C ILE A 43 -7.70 -10.21 -8.15
N TYR A 44 -6.55 -10.47 -8.74
CA TYR A 44 -5.29 -10.73 -8.04
C TYR A 44 -4.23 -9.75 -8.50
N TYR A 45 -3.42 -9.26 -7.57
CA TYR A 45 -2.43 -8.23 -7.87
C TYR A 45 -1.12 -8.41 -7.11
N THR A 46 -0.08 -7.75 -7.58
CA THR A 46 1.24 -7.65 -6.96
C THR A 46 1.69 -6.18 -6.97
N LEU A 47 2.55 -5.80 -6.02
CA LEU A 47 3.10 -4.43 -5.92
C LEU A 47 4.58 -4.36 -6.33
N ASP A 48 5.26 -5.52 -6.39
CA ASP A 48 6.68 -5.63 -6.69
C ASP A 48 7.01 -5.71 -8.19
N GLY A 49 6.00 -5.72 -9.06
CA GLY A 49 6.16 -5.98 -10.49
C GLY A 49 6.27 -7.47 -10.88
N SER A 50 6.21 -8.39 -9.90
CA SER A 50 6.14 -9.84 -10.14
C SER A 50 4.81 -10.24 -10.80
N LYS A 51 4.79 -11.35 -11.54
CA LYS A 51 3.57 -11.85 -12.17
C LYS A 51 2.58 -12.33 -11.07
N PRO A 52 1.31 -11.89 -11.07
CA PRO A 52 0.29 -12.46 -10.19
C PRO A 52 0.03 -13.91 -10.61
N GLU A 53 0.09 -14.84 -9.65
CA GLU A 53 -0.06 -16.27 -9.91
C GLU A 53 -1.08 -16.88 -8.94
N LEU A 54 -2.01 -17.67 -9.48
CA LEU A 54 -3.09 -18.30 -8.70
C LEU A 54 -2.71 -19.68 -8.18
N PHE A 55 -2.00 -20.45 -9.01
CA PHE A 55 -1.81 -21.89 -8.84
C PHE A 55 -0.34 -22.27 -8.70
N LYS A 56 0.49 -21.47 -8.00
CA LYS A 56 1.85 -21.94 -7.70
C LYS A 56 1.79 -22.97 -6.58
N LYS A 57 2.23 -24.19 -6.92
CA LYS A 57 2.50 -25.29 -5.99
C LYS A 57 3.48 -24.76 -4.93
N SER A 58 3.00 -24.55 -3.71
CA SER A 58 3.84 -24.11 -2.61
C SER A 58 4.90 -25.18 -2.31
N CYS A 59 6.12 -24.93 -2.78
CA CYS A 59 7.32 -25.56 -2.25
C CYS A 59 8.32 -24.41 -2.08
N TYR A 60 8.28 -23.73 -0.93
CA TYR A 60 9.30 -22.75 -0.53
C TYR A 60 9.46 -21.46 -1.39
N GLY A 61 8.37 -20.76 -1.72
CA GLY A 61 8.45 -19.44 -2.37
C GLY A 61 7.59 -18.39 -1.67
N GLU A 62 8.12 -17.16 -1.53
CA GLU A 62 7.38 -16.02 -0.99
C GLU A 62 6.30 -15.60 -2.00
N HIS A 63 5.02 -15.69 -1.60
CA HIS A 63 3.89 -15.37 -2.46
C HIS A 63 3.52 -13.89 -2.28
N ASN A 64 3.92 -13.03 -3.22
CA ASN A 64 3.57 -11.59 -3.19
C ASN A 64 2.29 -11.28 -3.98
N THR A 65 1.43 -12.28 -4.21
CA THR A 65 0.15 -12.12 -4.90
C THR A 65 -0.97 -11.96 -3.89
N PHE A 66 -1.66 -10.82 -3.97
CA PHE A 66 -2.75 -10.45 -3.08
C PHE A 66 -4.09 -10.55 -3.82
N LYS A 67 -5.15 -10.93 -3.10
CA LYS A 67 -6.52 -10.90 -3.62
C LYS A 67 -7.13 -9.53 -3.35
N TYR A 68 -7.59 -8.85 -4.41
CA TYR A 68 -8.26 -7.56 -4.30
C TYR A 68 -9.66 -7.72 -3.73
N LYS A 69 -10.01 -6.87 -2.77
CA LYS A 69 -11.32 -6.84 -2.08
C LYS A 69 -11.86 -5.42 -1.93
N GLU A 70 -10.97 -4.48 -1.66
CA GLU A 70 -11.29 -3.08 -1.41
C GLU A 70 -10.17 -2.18 -1.98
N PRO A 71 -10.41 -0.87 -2.15
CA PRO A 71 -9.39 0.06 -2.58
C PRO A 71 -8.19 0.06 -1.63
N ILE A 72 -6.97 0.06 -2.19
CA ILE A 72 -5.72 -0.10 -1.42
C ILE A 72 -4.87 1.17 -1.47
N THR A 73 -4.11 1.46 -0.43
CA THR A 73 -3.04 2.47 -0.48
C THR A 73 -1.72 1.84 -0.90
N LEU A 74 -0.81 2.67 -1.44
CA LEU A 74 0.54 2.25 -1.78
C LEU A 74 1.58 2.85 -0.82
N PRO A 75 2.69 2.13 -0.56
CA PRO A 75 3.83 2.69 0.15
C PRO A 75 4.51 3.78 -0.71
N ASP A 76 5.26 4.66 -0.05
CA ASP A 76 6.03 5.70 -0.74
C ASP A 76 7.12 5.10 -1.64
N GLY A 77 7.44 5.81 -2.72
CA GLY A 77 8.45 5.42 -3.69
C GLY A 77 7.87 4.92 -5.02
N LYS A 78 8.69 4.16 -5.76
CA LYS A 78 8.36 3.71 -7.12
C LYS A 78 7.78 2.30 -7.09
N ILE A 79 6.47 2.19 -7.25
CA ILE A 79 5.73 0.94 -7.10
C ILE A 79 5.19 0.47 -8.45
N MET A 80 5.30 -0.83 -8.72
CA MET A 80 4.82 -1.44 -9.97
C MET A 80 3.66 -2.38 -9.66
N VAL A 81 2.44 -1.87 -9.86
CA VAL A 81 1.22 -2.64 -9.65
C VAL A 81 0.96 -3.49 -10.88
N ARG A 82 0.82 -4.80 -10.69
CA ARG A 82 0.33 -5.71 -11.73
C ARG A 82 -0.93 -6.39 -11.27
N ALA A 83 -1.91 -6.52 -12.14
CA ALA A 83 -3.19 -7.13 -11.79
C ALA A 83 -3.73 -8.05 -12.89
N MET A 84 -4.50 -9.05 -12.48
CA MET A 84 -5.14 -10.05 -13.34
C MET A 84 -6.52 -10.39 -12.79
N ALA A 85 -7.51 -10.50 -13.67
CA ALA A 85 -8.86 -10.93 -13.33
C ALA A 85 -9.03 -12.42 -13.65
N VAL A 86 -9.78 -13.11 -12.79
CA VAL A 86 -9.96 -14.55 -12.84
C VAL A 86 -11.43 -14.87 -12.63
N THR A 87 -12.01 -15.61 -13.56
CA THR A 87 -13.40 -16.09 -13.44
C THR A 87 -13.48 -17.32 -12.54
N LYS A 88 -14.70 -17.66 -12.08
CA LYS A 88 -14.98 -18.90 -11.33
C LYS A 88 -14.57 -20.16 -12.12
N ASP A 89 -14.58 -20.08 -13.45
CA ASP A 89 -14.18 -21.16 -14.37
C ASP A 89 -12.65 -21.27 -14.55
N CYS A 90 -11.86 -20.62 -13.69
CA CYS A 90 -10.40 -20.57 -13.74
C CYS A 90 -9.83 -19.97 -15.03
N ARG A 91 -10.59 -19.15 -15.76
CA ARG A 91 -10.08 -18.40 -16.91
C ARG A 91 -9.46 -17.10 -16.44
N GLU A 92 -8.28 -16.81 -16.97
CA GLU A 92 -7.46 -15.66 -16.62
C GLU A 92 -7.54 -14.57 -17.71
N SER A 93 -7.54 -13.31 -17.30
CA SER A 93 -7.33 -12.18 -18.21
C SER A 93 -5.84 -12.02 -18.54
N ALA A 94 -5.52 -11.16 -19.51
CA ALA A 94 -4.16 -10.64 -19.60
C ALA A 94 -3.82 -9.78 -18.36
N ILE A 95 -2.53 -9.62 -18.10
CA ILE A 95 -2.02 -8.87 -16.93
C ILE A 95 -1.86 -7.41 -17.31
N VAL A 96 -2.49 -6.52 -16.55
CA VAL A 96 -2.22 -5.09 -16.61
C VAL A 96 -1.01 -4.77 -15.75
N THR A 97 -0.16 -3.85 -16.22
CA THR A 97 0.98 -3.33 -15.47
C THR A 97 0.87 -1.81 -15.42
N LYS A 98 0.91 -1.24 -14.21
CA LYS A 98 0.86 0.20 -13.99
C LYS A 98 1.93 0.59 -12.98
N MET A 99 2.76 1.54 -13.37
CA MET A 99 3.79 2.10 -12.50
C MET A 99 3.26 3.38 -11.86
N PHE A 100 3.49 3.52 -10.55
CA PHE A 100 3.16 4.71 -9.78
C PHE A 100 4.41 5.26 -9.10
N LEU A 101 4.51 6.58 -9.09
CA LEU A 101 5.44 7.32 -8.26
C LEU A 101 4.64 7.85 -7.07
N VAL A 102 4.91 7.29 -5.90
CA VAL A 102 4.14 7.58 -4.68
C VAL A 102 4.92 8.58 -3.84
N GLU A 103 4.39 9.80 -3.73
CA GLU A 103 4.92 10.84 -2.86
C GLU A 103 4.43 10.60 -1.43
N TYR A 104 5.34 10.66 -0.46
CA TYR A 104 4.97 10.58 0.94
C TYR A 104 4.18 11.82 1.34
N LYS A 105 2.95 11.64 1.79
CA LYS A 105 2.18 12.67 2.49
C LYS A 105 1.71 12.15 3.84
N PRO A 106 1.84 12.96 4.91
CA PRO A 106 1.28 12.60 6.20
C PRO A 106 -0.22 12.37 6.05
N PRO A 107 -0.81 11.38 6.73
CA PRO A 107 -2.24 11.17 6.71
C PRO A 107 -2.95 12.43 7.18
N ASN A 108 -3.94 12.88 6.42
CA ASN A 108 -4.72 14.07 6.75
C ASN A 108 -5.65 13.71 7.91
N ILE A 109 -5.13 13.82 9.13
CA ILE A 109 -5.94 13.83 10.34
C ILE A 109 -6.71 15.14 10.24
N LEU A 110 -8.00 15.06 9.90
CA LEU A 110 -8.91 16.19 10.09
C LEU A 110 -8.87 16.50 11.59
N PHE A 111 -8.04 17.46 11.96
CA PHE A 111 -8.25 18.23 13.17
C PHE A 111 -9.54 18.98 12.89
N SER A 112 -10.66 18.41 13.33
CA SER A 112 -11.86 19.20 13.53
C SER A 112 -11.43 20.34 14.45
N ASP A 113 -11.42 21.56 13.91
CA ASP A 113 -11.25 22.80 14.66
C ASP A 113 -12.43 22.95 15.62
N GLU A 114 -12.42 22.20 16.72
CA GLU A 114 -13.14 22.53 17.93
C GLU A 114 -12.17 22.34 19.10
N ASP A 115 -12.03 23.43 19.85
CA ASP A 115 -11.11 23.64 20.95
C ASP A 115 -10.93 22.42 21.87
N ASN A 116 -9.68 22.27 22.31
CA ASN A 116 -9.26 21.49 23.47
C ASN A 116 -9.17 19.95 23.25
N ASP A 117 -7.96 19.46 22.93
CA ASP A 117 -7.27 18.40 23.70
C ASP A 117 -6.07 17.80 22.92
N GLU A 118 -4.86 18.12 23.40
CA GLU A 118 -3.52 17.59 23.04
C GLU A 118 -3.34 16.07 23.28
N ASN A 119 -4.42 15.29 23.19
CA ASN A 119 -4.44 13.86 23.51
C ASN A 119 -4.70 12.96 22.29
N PHE A 120 -5.27 13.48 21.20
CA PHE A 120 -5.60 12.66 20.03
C PHE A 120 -4.37 12.22 19.24
N LEU A 121 -3.35 13.09 19.11
CA LEU A 121 -2.10 12.75 18.46
C LEU A 121 -1.33 11.64 19.18
N LYS A 122 -1.39 11.58 20.51
CA LYS A 122 -0.72 10.53 21.29
C LYS A 122 -1.38 9.16 21.14
N ASP A 123 -2.67 9.09 20.86
CA ASP A 123 -3.39 7.83 20.78
C ASP A 123 -3.16 7.13 19.43
N LEU A 124 -2.98 7.89 18.34
CA LEU A 124 -2.64 7.32 17.02
C LEU A 124 -1.21 6.77 16.96
N PHE A 125 -0.23 7.45 17.58
CA PHE A 125 1.13 6.92 17.72
C PHE A 125 1.20 5.70 18.66
N LYS A 126 0.25 5.56 19.60
CA LYS A 126 0.10 4.34 20.42
C LYS A 126 -0.56 3.20 19.64
N GLN A 127 -1.56 3.46 18.80
CA GLN A 127 -2.20 2.41 17.99
C GLN A 127 -1.26 1.81 16.92
N ALA A 128 -0.42 2.63 16.28
CA ALA A 128 0.63 2.13 15.38
C ALA A 128 1.66 1.22 16.09
N SER A 129 1.82 1.36 17.41
CA SER A 129 2.68 0.48 18.22
C SER A 129 2.00 -0.79 18.72
N TYR A 130 0.66 -0.88 18.65
CA TYR A 130 -0.12 -2.03 19.12
C TYR A 130 -0.64 -2.95 18.00
N SER A 131 -0.67 -2.50 16.74
CA SER A 131 -0.97 -3.36 15.60
C SER A 131 0.26 -4.07 15.01
N ASN A 132 1.31 -4.30 15.81
CA ASN A 132 2.40 -5.22 15.47
C ASN A 132 2.26 -6.54 16.24
N SER A 133 1.08 -7.16 16.20
CA SER A 133 0.87 -8.52 16.69
C SER A 133 0.18 -9.38 15.65
N LYS A 134 0.82 -9.54 14.47
CA LYS A 134 0.85 -10.77 13.65
C LYS A 134 1.46 -10.49 12.27
N SER A 135 2.78 -10.37 12.20
CA SER A 135 3.56 -11.07 11.16
C SER A 135 5.04 -10.99 11.49
N LEU A 136 5.52 -12.14 11.92
CA LEU A 136 6.89 -12.59 12.10
C LEU A 136 7.91 -11.96 11.11
N PHE A 137 8.61 -10.91 11.52
CA PHE A 137 9.92 -10.55 10.97
C PHE A 137 10.83 -10.09 12.11
N ARG A 138 11.85 -10.90 12.38
CA ARG A 138 13.04 -10.47 13.13
C ARG A 138 13.90 -9.63 12.18
N PRO A 139 14.35 -8.45 12.63
CA PRO A 139 15.70 -8.00 12.32
C PRO A 139 16.50 -7.90 13.62
N GLU A 140 17.60 -8.63 13.61
CA GLU A 140 18.69 -8.58 14.56
C GLU A 140 19.32 -7.18 14.55
N LYS A 141 19.18 -6.45 15.67
CA LYS A 141 20.21 -5.66 16.35
C LYS A 141 19.58 -4.80 17.45
N SER A 142 19.80 -5.23 18.69
CA SER A 142 19.55 -4.44 19.89
C SER A 142 20.47 -3.22 19.88
N THR A 143 19.89 -2.01 19.90
CA THR A 143 20.62 -0.79 20.23
C THR A 143 19.76 0.11 21.13
N GLU A 144 19.56 -0.33 22.37
CA GLU A 144 19.25 0.59 23.48
C GLU A 144 20.33 1.68 23.64
N GLU A 145 21.52 1.46 23.07
CA GLU A 145 22.59 2.45 22.95
C GLU A 145 22.27 3.61 21.99
N MET A 146 21.56 3.36 20.88
CA MET A 146 21.21 4.44 19.93
C MET A 146 20.18 5.40 20.55
N CYS A 147 19.23 4.89 21.35
CA CYS A 147 18.24 5.72 22.03
C CYS A 147 18.84 6.59 23.15
N ARG A 148 19.89 6.12 23.83
CA ARG A 148 20.60 6.94 24.84
C ARG A 148 21.51 7.99 24.21
N ALA A 149 22.17 7.67 23.10
CA ALA A 149 23.08 8.59 22.41
C ALA A 149 22.37 9.86 21.90
N TRP A 150 21.12 9.74 21.43
CA TRP A 150 20.34 10.89 20.94
C TRP A 150 19.88 11.82 22.08
N LYS A 151 19.50 11.27 23.24
CA LYS A 151 19.05 12.07 24.40
C LYS A 151 20.17 12.96 24.98
N MET A 152 21.44 12.56 24.85
CA MET A 152 22.57 13.34 25.37
C MET A 152 22.98 14.52 24.46
N ARG A 153 22.66 14.46 23.15
CA ARG A 153 23.09 15.50 22.20
C ARG A 153 22.18 16.72 22.16
N LEU A 154 20.93 16.60 22.64
CA LEU A 154 20.01 17.74 22.74
C LEU A 154 20.20 18.61 24.00
N ARG A 155 21.05 18.21 24.97
CA ARG A 155 21.21 18.91 26.27
C ARG A 155 22.52 19.69 26.41
N ARG A 156 23.12 20.17 25.30
CA ARG A 156 24.32 21.03 25.34
C ARG A 156 24.22 22.31 24.50
N LYS A 157 23.00 22.77 24.21
CA LYS A 157 22.80 24.05 23.52
C LYS A 157 21.77 24.95 24.20
N THR A 158 21.85 25.06 25.52
CA THR A 158 21.19 26.12 26.31
C THR A 158 21.96 26.35 27.60
N ARG A 159 22.86 27.34 27.58
CA ARG A 159 23.26 28.28 28.66
C ARG A 159 24.75 28.63 28.59
N THR A 160 24.97 29.86 28.13
CA THR A 160 25.90 30.87 28.69
C THR A 160 26.22 30.67 30.16
#